data_AF-T0YYI2-F1
#
_entry.id   AF-T0YYI2-F1
#
_cell.length_a   1.000
_cell.length_b   1.000
_cell.length_c   1.000
_cell.angle_alpha   90.00
_cell.angle_beta   90.00
_cell.angle_gamma   90.00
#
_symmetry.space_group_name_H-M   'P 1'
#
loop_
_entity.id
_entity.type
_entity.pdbx_description
1 polymer ?
#
loop_
_entity_poly.entity_id
_entity_poly.type
_entity_poly.pdbx_seq_one_letter_code
_entity_poly.pdbx_strand_id
1 'polypeptide(L)' 'MDGGNLRREFMDAVKKAALAPFRFHDLRHTFASRLAMNGANDRTLQTLLGHKSQTMILRYAHLGPTHLWNAVEGLATL' A
#
# COMPACT_ATOMS: atom_id res chain seq x y z
N MET A 1 5.50 19.61 -18.38
CA MET A 1 4.36 19.06 -17.62
C MET A 1 4.09 20.03 -16.48
N ASP A 2 3.03 20.82 -16.59
CA ASP A 2 2.70 21.81 -15.59
C ASP A 2 2.04 21.12 -14.39
N GLY A 3 2.71 21.13 -13.23
CA GLY A 3 2.32 20.37 -12.04
C GLY A 3 0.93 20.70 -11.46
N GLY A 4 0.26 21.74 -11.97
CA GLY A 4 -1.09 22.13 -11.57
C GLY A 4 -2.22 21.20 -12.08
N ASN A 5 -1.97 20.35 -13.07
CA ASN A 5 -3.04 19.63 -13.79
C ASN A 5 -3.12 18.11 -13.53
N LEU A 6 -2.19 17.53 -12.76
CA LEU A 6 -2.08 16.07 -12.55
C LEU A 6 -3.38 15.47 -11.98
N ARG A 7 -4.07 16.19 -11.10
CA ARG A 7 -5.33 15.72 -10.53
C ARG A 7 -6.44 15.62 -11.58
N ARG A 8 -6.50 16.59 -12.50
CA ARG A 8 -7.51 16.63 -13.56
C ARG A 8 -7.25 15.50 -14.57
N GLU A 9 -6.00 15.41 -15.03
CA GLU A 9 -5.56 14.36 -15.96
C GLU A 9 -5.80 12.97 -15.39
N PHE A 10 -5.54 12.79 -14.09
CA PHE A 10 -5.85 11.55 -13.39
C PHE A 10 -7.35 11.24 -13.37
N MET A 11 -8.20 12.21 -13.01
CA MET A 11 -9.66 12.00 -13.01
C MET A 11 -10.19 11.71 -14.42
N ASP A 12 -9.64 12.35 -15.45
CA ASP A 12 -9.97 12.06 -16.84
C ASP A 12 -9.58 10.64 -17.23
N ALA A 13 -8.41 10.16 -16.78
CA ALA A 13 -7.98 8.77 -16.98
C ALA A 13 -8.90 7.77 -16.25
N VAL A 14 -9.29 8.05 -15.01
CA VAL A 14 -10.25 7.24 -14.23
C VAL A 14 -11.59 7.14 -14.95
N LYS A 15 -12.09 8.27 -15.49
CA LYS A 15 -13.32 8.32 -16.27
C LYS A 15 -13.21 7.52 -17.57
N LYS A 16 -12.11 7.66 -18.31
CA LYS A 16 -11.84 6.90 -19.54
C LYS A 16 -11.75 5.39 -19.28
N ALA A 17 -11.24 4.99 -18.12
CA ALA A 17 -11.18 3.60 -17.68
C ALA A 17 -12.53 3.05 -17.17
N ALA A 18 -13.60 3.86 -17.17
CA ALA A 18 -14.93 3.50 -16.65
C ALA A 18 -14.91 2.98 -15.19
N LEU A 19 -13.99 3.51 -14.38
CA LEU A 19 -13.88 3.16 -12.97
C LEU A 19 -14.74 4.09 -12.11
N ALA A 20 -15.18 3.59 -10.96
CA ALA A 20 -15.77 4.44 -9.92
C ALA A 20 -14.76 5.54 -9.53
N PRO A 21 -15.21 6.77 -9.24
CA PRO A 21 -14.31 7.87 -8.93
C PRO A 21 -13.52 7.59 -7.64
N PHE A 22 -12.19 7.67 -7.73
CA PHE A 22 -11.29 7.55 -6.59
C PHE A 22 -10.20 8.62 -6.66
N ARG A 23 -9.50 8.83 -5.54
CA ARG A 23 -8.47 9.87 -5.40
C ARG A 23 -7.13 9.29 -5.77
N PHE A 24 -6.23 10.14 -6.26
CA PHE A 24 -4.84 9.75 -6.55
C PHE A 24 -4.14 9.11 -5.33
N HIS A 25 -4.46 9.57 -4.12
CA HIS A 25 -3.91 9.00 -2.88
C HIS A 25 -4.35 7.55 -2.61
N ASP A 26 -5.48 7.10 -3.17
CA ASP A 26 -5.96 5.73 -2.98
C ASP A 26 -5.05 4.71 -3.69
N LEU A 27 -4.30 5.15 -4.70
CA LEU A 27 -3.23 4.33 -5.30
C LEU A 27 -2.14 3.99 -4.28
N ARG A 28 -1.78 4.96 -3.42
CA ARG A 28 -0.80 4.74 -2.35
C ARG A 28 -1.34 3.77 -1.30
N HIS A 29 -2.63 3.87 -0.96
CA HIS A 29 -3.30 2.89 -0.11
C HIS A 29 -3.32 1.48 -0.73
N THR A 30 -3.56 1.40 -2.04
CA THR A 30 -3.54 0.14 -2.79
C THR A 30 -2.16 -0.49 -2.79
N PHE A 31 -1.11 0.31 -3.01
CA PHE A 31 0.28 -0.12 -2.95
C PHE A 31 0.65 -0.68 -1.56
N ALA A 32 0.32 0.06 -0.50
CA ALA A 32 0.57 -0.38 0.87
C ALA A 32 -0.16 -1.69 1.21
N SER A 33 -1.43 -1.82 0.79
CA SER A 33 -2.23 -3.02 1.03
C SER A 33 -1.64 -4.25 0.33
N ARG A 34 -1.23 -4.10 -0.94
CA ARG A 34 -0.59 -5.18 -1.70
C ARG A 34 0.74 -5.61 -1.10
N LEU A 35 1.55 -4.66 -0.61
CA LEU A 35 2.80 -4.94 0.10
C LEU A 35 2.56 -5.72 1.39
N ALA A 36 1.59 -5.31 2.20
CA ALA A 36 1.21 -6.02 3.42
C ALA A 36 0.72 -7.44 3.12
N MET A 37 -0.14 -7.61 2.11
CA MET A 37 -0.64 -8.92 1.69
C MET A 37 0.46 -9.84 1.15
N ASN A 38 1.51 -9.28 0.54
CA ASN A 38 2.68 -10.03 0.08
C ASN A 38 3.66 -10.37 1.22
N GLY A 39 3.29 -10.13 2.48
CA GLY A 39 4.10 -10.49 3.65
C GLY A 39 5.29 -9.57 3.91
N ALA A 40 5.34 -8.37 3.32
CA ALA A 40 6.38 -7.42 3.67
C ALA A 40 6.22 -6.97 5.14
N ASN A 41 7.33 -6.91 5.87
CA ASN A 41 7.32 -6.50 7.27
C ASN A 41 7.06 -4.99 7.42
N ASP A 42 6.62 -4.58 8.61
CA ASP A 42 6.24 -3.20 8.91
C ASP A 42 7.35 -2.19 8.62
N ARG A 43 8.61 -2.52 8.89
CA ARG A 43 9.74 -1.62 8.66
C ARG A 43 9.95 -1.38 7.16
N THR A 44 9.85 -2.43 6.34
CA THR A 44 9.91 -2.34 4.89
C THR A 44 8.76 -1.49 4.36
N LEU A 45 7.53 -1.69 4.84
CA LEU A 45 6.40 -0.83 4.47
C LEU A 45 6.66 0.64 4.85
N GLN A 46 7.21 0.88 6.05
CA GLN A 46 7.51 2.21 6.53
C GLN A 46 8.45 2.96 5.59
N THR A 47 9.55 2.31 5.22
CA THR A 47 10.59 2.89 4.38
C THR A 47 10.08 3.14 2.97
N LEU A 48 9.40 2.17 2.36
CA LEU A 48 8.89 2.30 0.98
C LEU A 48 7.78 3.34 0.87
N LEU A 49 6.94 3.47 1.90
CA LEU A 49 5.92 4.51 1.94
C LEU A 49 6.51 5.86 2.36
N GLY A 50 7.64 5.89 3.06
CA GLY A 50 8.18 7.13 3.65
C GLY A 50 7.33 7.62 4.83
N HIS A 51 6.74 6.70 5.60
CA HIS A 51 5.96 7.05 6.79
C HIS A 51 6.88 7.38 7.96
N LYS A 52 6.69 8.55 8.59
CA LYS A 52 7.45 8.94 9.78
C LYS A 52 7.07 8.14 11.03
N SER A 53 5.84 7.64 11.11
CA SER A 53 5.33 6.93 12.28
C SER A 53 4.79 5.56 11.91
N GLN A 54 5.03 4.58 12.79
CA GLN A 54 4.51 3.22 12.68
C GLN A 54 2.98 3.16 12.82
N THR A 55 2.35 4.15 13.47
CA THR A 55 0.89 4.28 13.53
C THR A 55 0.25 4.34 12.14
N MET A 56 0.94 4.90 11.14
CA MET A 56 0.44 4.95 9.76
C MET A 56 0.42 3.57 9.08
N ILE A 57 1.15 2.59 9.62
CA ILE A 57 1.28 1.22 9.08
C ILE A 57 0.23 0.29 9.68
N LEU A 58 -0.18 0.53 10.93
CA LEU A 58 -1.23 -0.25 11.59
C LEU A 58 -2.53 -0.32 10.77
N ARG A 59 -2.78 0.66 9.88
CA ARG A 59 -3.89 0.63 8.90
C ARG A 59 -3.85 -0.59 7.97
N TYR A 60 -2.68 -1.18 7.70
CA TYR A 60 -2.51 -2.32 6.79
C TYR A 60 -2.05 -3.59 7.50
N ALA A 61 -1.66 -3.51 8.77
CA ALA A 61 -1.12 -4.65 9.53
C ALA A 61 -2.06 -5.87 9.56
N HIS A 62 -3.38 -5.64 9.50
CA HIS A 62 -4.39 -6.71 9.48
C HIS A 62 -4.51 -7.47 8.14
N LEU A 63 -3.93 -6.94 7.06
CA LEU A 63 -4.07 -7.52 5.71
C LEU A 63 -3.08 -8.66 5.44
N GLY A 64 -2.12 -8.89 6.32
CA GLY A 64 -1.08 -9.90 6.15
C GLY A 64 -0.98 -10.88 7.31
N PRO A 65 -1.95 -11.80 7.52
CA PRO A 65 -1.72 -12.93 8.43
C PRO A 65 -0.57 -13.81 7.93
N THR A 66 -0.25 -13.77 6.63
CA THR A 66 0.85 -14.49 5.97
C THR A 66 2.22 -14.17 6.58
N HIS A 67 2.44 -12.93 7.04
CA HIS A 67 3.69 -12.60 7.75
C HIS A 67 3.82 -13.42 9.04
N LEU A 68 2.73 -13.60 9.80
CA LEU A 68 2.75 -14.40 11.03
C LEU A 68 3.01 -15.88 10.73
N TRP A 69 2.39 -16.42 9.68
CA TRP A 69 2.65 -17.80 9.22
C TRP A 69 4.11 -17.99 8.82
N ASN A 70 4.66 -17.12 7.96
CA ASN A 70 6.06 -17.18 7.55
C ASN A 70 7.03 -17.04 8.73
N ALA A 71 6.68 -16.24 9.75
CA ALA A 71 7.49 -16.08 10.96
C ALA A 71 7.53 -17.36 11.80
N VAL A 72 6.43 -18.11 11.86
CA VAL A 72 6.36 -19.41 12.55
C VAL A 72 7.06 -20.51 11.74
N GLU A 73 6.85 -20.57 10.42
CA GLU A 73 7.52 -21.55 9.55
C GLU A 73 9.05 -21.42 9.59
N GLY A 74 9.58 -20.18 9.67
CA GLY A 74 11.00 -19.94 9.84
C GLY A 74 11.59 -20.54 11.12
N LEU A 75 10.80 -20.74 12.17
CA LEU A 75 11.22 -21.43 13.40
C LEU A 75 11.19 -22.96 13.26
N ALA A 76 10.28 -23.50 12.47
CA ALA A 76 10.11 -24.94 12.27
C ALA A 76 11.19 -25.58 11.36
N THR A 77 12.00 -24.74 10.68
CA THR A 77 13.07 -25.18 9.78
C THR A 77 14.45 -25.22 10.48
N LEU A 78 14.50 -25.00 11.80
CA LEU A 78 15.67 -25.19 12.68
C LEU A 78 15.53 -26.50 13.48
#